data_AF-A0A1G2CGL0-F1
#
_entry.id   AF-A0A1G2CGL0-F1
#
_cell.length_a   1.000
_cell.length_b   1.000
_cell.length_c   1.000
_cell.angle_alpha   90.00
_cell.angle_beta   90.00
_cell.angle_gamma   90.00
#
_symmetry.space_group_name_H-M   'P 1'
#
loop_
_entity.id
_entity.type
_entity.pdbx_description
1 polymer ?
#
loop_
_entity_poly.entity_id
_entity_poly.type
_entity_poly.pdbx_seq_one_letter_code
_entity_poly.pdbx_strand_id
1 'polypeptide(L)'
;MTRRAPKEHIELVPGAPFYHERLFIFERIRQFVWDIIFPFFPFVRDFLIAVGIVRHHVERQDYHIGYLAPGKTPEGLRAHLLREGFDADRIAWIDKEESIGLRRRVSFHYQYHLRLFSDGELRGHYELTPEASPFGHLLEWEFCEKKNEFTAFLDGWVA
;
A
#
# COMPACT_ATOMS: atom_id res chain seq x y z
N MET A 1 -13.31 -0.46 22.83
CA MET A 1 -12.60 -1.34 21.89
C MET A 1 -13.39 -1.40 20.59
N THR A 2 -13.06 -0.54 19.63
CA THR A 2 -13.63 -0.59 18.28
C THR A 2 -13.00 -1.75 17.53
N ARG A 3 -13.82 -2.74 17.12
CA ARG A 3 -13.36 -3.84 16.26
C ARG A 3 -12.84 -3.22 14.96
N ARG A 4 -11.55 -3.40 14.66
CA ARG A 4 -10.97 -3.10 13.35
C ARG A 4 -11.68 -3.97 12.31
N ALA A 5 -12.12 -3.38 11.20
CA ALA A 5 -12.64 -4.14 10.08
C ALA A 5 -11.52 -5.05 9.54
N PRO A 6 -11.75 -6.36 9.35
CA PRO A 6 -10.79 -7.22 8.67
C PRO A 6 -10.60 -6.72 7.24
N LYS A 7 -9.36 -6.68 6.74
CA LYS A 7 -9.10 -6.43 5.31
C LYS A 7 -9.95 -7.42 4.50
N GLU A 8 -10.79 -6.93 3.60
CA GLU A 8 -11.52 -7.80 2.69
C GLU A 8 -10.55 -8.66 1.89
N HIS A 9 -10.80 -9.96 1.86
CA HIS A 9 -9.98 -10.94 1.19
C HIS A 9 -10.22 -10.80 -0.32
N ILE A 10 -9.40 -10.00 -1.00
CA ILE A 10 -9.49 -9.82 -2.46
C ILE A 10 -9.01 -11.12 -3.13
N GLU A 11 -9.85 -11.69 -3.99
CA GLU A 11 -9.48 -12.78 -4.90
C GLU A 11 -8.39 -12.28 -5.86
N LEU A 12 -7.24 -12.95 -5.84
CA LEU A 12 -6.16 -12.73 -6.78
C LEU A 12 -6.60 -13.19 -8.16
N VAL A 13 -6.26 -12.45 -9.22
CA VAL A 13 -6.18 -13.03 -10.55
C VAL A 13 -4.88 -13.87 -10.58
N PRO A 14 -4.95 -15.21 -10.62
CA PRO A 14 -3.74 -16.03 -10.60
C PRO A 14 -2.97 -15.85 -11.91
N GLY A 15 -1.67 -15.56 -11.83
CA GLY A 15 -0.76 -15.65 -12.98
C GLY A 15 -0.51 -14.37 -13.79
N ALA A 16 -1.00 -13.20 -13.36
CA ALA A 16 -0.53 -11.95 -13.96
C ALA A 16 0.92 -11.66 -13.50
N PRO A 17 1.89 -11.47 -14.41
CA PRO A 17 3.24 -11.12 -14.01
C PRO A 17 3.22 -9.77 -13.26
N PHE A 18 3.80 -9.75 -12.05
CA PHE A 18 3.79 -8.58 -11.17
C PHE A 18 4.53 -7.34 -11.71
N TYR A 19 5.31 -7.48 -12.79
CA TYR A 19 6.19 -6.46 -13.36
C TYR A 19 6.17 -6.49 -14.90
N HIS A 20 6.22 -5.30 -15.53
CA HIS A 20 6.36 -5.15 -16.97
C HIS A 20 7.83 -5.12 -17.44
N GLU A 21 8.79 -4.99 -16.52
CA GLU A 21 10.23 -5.00 -16.81
C GLU A 21 10.84 -6.41 -16.65
N ARG A 22 11.93 -6.67 -17.39
CA ARG A 22 12.68 -7.93 -17.24
C ARG A 22 13.43 -7.92 -15.91
N LEU A 23 12.90 -8.63 -14.93
CA LEU A 23 13.59 -8.89 -13.68
C LEU A 23 14.95 -9.58 -13.90
N PHE A 24 15.96 -9.18 -13.14
CA PHE A 24 17.20 -9.93 -12.99
C PHE A 24 16.95 -11.26 -12.26
N ILE A 25 17.82 -12.24 -12.46
CA ILE A 25 17.69 -13.58 -11.86
C ILE A 25 17.53 -13.50 -10.33
N PHE A 26 18.31 -12.62 -9.69
CA PHE A 26 18.26 -12.42 -8.24
C PHE A 26 16.92 -11.85 -7.75
N GLU A 27 16.28 -10.96 -8.52
CA GLU A 27 14.98 -10.38 -8.17
C GLU A 27 13.87 -11.43 -8.29
N ARG A 28 13.94 -12.33 -9.27
CA ARG A 28 13.00 -13.45 -9.40
C ARG A 28 13.10 -14.41 -8.22
N ILE A 29 14.32 -14.69 -7.74
CA ILE A 29 14.53 -15.53 -6.55
C ILE A 29 13.91 -14.84 -5.32
N ARG A 30 14.15 -13.54 -5.13
CA ARG A 30 13.55 -12.78 -4.02
C ARG A 30 12.02 -12.78 -4.12
N GLN A 31 11.47 -12.52 -5.31
CA GLN A 31 10.02 -12.56 -5.52
C GLN A 31 9.44 -13.93 -5.16
N PHE A 32 10.08 -15.02 -5.59
CA PHE A 32 9.64 -16.37 -5.24
C PHE A 32 9.66 -16.64 -3.73
N VAL A 33 10.71 -16.18 -3.04
CA VAL A 33 10.77 -16.25 -1.56
C VAL A 33 9.61 -15.47 -0.94
N TRP A 34 9.33 -14.27 -1.46
CA TRP A 34 8.18 -13.49 -1.03
C TRP A 34 6.88 -14.24 -1.28
N ASP A 35 6.65 -14.83 -2.46
CA ASP A 35 5.46 -15.61 -2.81
C ASP A 35 5.15 -16.73 -1.79
N ILE A 36 6.19 -17.29 -1.17
CA ILE A 36 6.06 -18.29 -0.10
C ILE A 36 5.77 -17.64 1.27
N ILE A 37 6.40 -16.51 1.58
CA ILE A 37 6.25 -15.82 2.88
C ILE A 37 4.92 -15.05 2.97
N PHE A 38 4.44 -14.52 1.84
CA PHE A 38 3.28 -13.64 1.70
C PHE A 38 2.03 -14.10 2.47
N PRO A 39 1.60 -15.37 2.38
CA PRO A 39 0.41 -15.85 3.10
C PRO A 39 0.54 -15.75 4.61
N PHE A 40 1.77 -15.75 5.14
CA PHE A 40 2.06 -15.74 6.58
C PHE A 40 2.31 -14.34 7.14
N PHE A 41 2.61 -13.37 6.28
CA PHE A 41 3.00 -12.02 6.70
C PHE A 41 1.97 -11.34 7.63
N PRO A 42 0.64 -11.39 7.37
CA PRO A 42 -0.34 -10.78 8.27
C PRO A 42 -0.28 -11.36 9.70
N PHE A 43 -0.08 -12.67 9.82
CA PHE A 43 0.02 -13.34 11.11
C PHE A 43 1.29 -12.94 11.86
N VAL A 44 2.42 -12.88 11.16
CA VAL A 44 3.70 -12.44 11.74
C VAL A 44 3.61 -10.98 12.18
N ARG A 45 3.08 -10.11 11.32
CA ARG A 45 2.87 -8.68 11.62
C ARG A 45 2.00 -8.50 12.87
N ASP A 46 0.83 -9.14 12.90
CA ASP A 46 -0.12 -9.00 13.99
C ASP A 46 0.43 -9.59 15.29
N PHE A 47 1.18 -10.69 15.22
CA PHE A 47 1.92 -11.23 16.36
C PHE A 47 2.96 -10.24 16.89
N LEU A 48 3.83 -9.69 16.02
CA LEU A 48 4.88 -8.73 16.41
C LEU A 48 4.31 -7.45 17.03
N ILE A 49 3.14 -6.98 16.55
CA ILE A 49 2.38 -5.89 17.17
C ILE A 49 1.87 -6.33 18.55
N ALA A 50 1.22 -7.50 18.65
CA ALA A 50 0.61 -7.98 19.88
C ALA A 50 1.62 -8.21 21.02
N VAL A 51 2.82 -8.67 20.70
CA VAL A 51 3.91 -8.85 21.68
C VAL A 51 4.72 -7.56 21.92
N GLY A 52 4.37 -6.46 21.25
CA GLY A 52 4.99 -5.15 21.46
C GLY A 52 6.42 -5.01 20.94
N ILE A 53 6.89 -5.98 20.13
CA ILE A 53 8.20 -5.92 19.45
C ILE A 53 8.18 -4.82 18.40
N VAL A 54 7.07 -4.69 17.67
CA VAL A 54 6.84 -3.58 16.74
C VAL A 54 5.76 -2.67 17.30
N ARG A 55 6.11 -1.41 17.56
CA ARG A 55 5.15 -0.38 17.94
C ARG A 55 4.73 0.38 16.69
N HIS A 56 3.78 -0.17 15.92
CA HIS A 56 3.08 0.59 14.88
C HIS A 56 1.92 1.37 15.51
N HIS A 57 2.26 2.45 16.21
CA HIS A 57 1.32 3.44 16.75
C HIS A 57 1.65 4.81 16.15
N VAL A 58 1.99 4.84 14.86
CA VAL A 58 2.06 6.09 14.14
C VAL A 58 0.62 6.49 13.86
N GLU A 59 0.34 7.78 13.99
CA GLU A 59 -0.95 8.34 13.61
C GLU A 59 -1.11 8.19 12.08
N ARG A 60 -1.48 9.25 11.37
CA ARG A 60 -1.45 9.22 9.91
C ARG A 60 -0.05 9.67 9.48
N GLN A 61 0.61 8.93 8.58
CA GLN A 61 1.92 9.34 8.03
C GLN A 61 1.85 10.70 7.31
N ASP A 62 2.88 11.54 7.35
CA ASP A 62 2.84 12.98 7.00
C ASP A 62 2.59 13.34 5.51
N TYR A 63 2.19 12.39 4.67
CA TYR A 63 2.11 12.55 3.20
C TYR A 63 0.71 12.94 2.70
N HIS A 64 0.22 14.10 3.12
CA HIS A 64 -1.12 14.57 2.76
C HIS A 64 -1.26 14.95 1.27
N ILE A 65 -2.21 14.32 0.58
CA ILE A 65 -2.54 14.63 -0.81
C ILE A 65 -3.72 15.62 -0.88
N GLY A 66 -4.80 15.31 -0.17
CA GLY A 66 -6.04 16.07 -0.16
C GLY A 66 -7.20 15.27 0.42
N TYR A 67 -8.43 15.66 0.11
CA TYR A 67 -9.64 14.94 0.53
C TYR A 67 -10.42 14.42 -0.67
N LEU A 68 -11.16 13.33 -0.46
CA LEU A 68 -12.08 12.80 -1.45
C LEU A 68 -13.09 13.88 -1.87
N ALA A 69 -13.22 14.11 -3.17
CA ALA A 69 -14.09 15.15 -3.70
C ALA A 69 -15.58 14.88 -3.35
N PRO A 70 -16.39 15.94 -3.12
CA PRO A 70 -17.81 15.79 -2.78
C PRO A 70 -18.57 14.92 -3.79
N GLY A 71 -19.37 13.98 -3.28
CA GLY A 71 -20.17 13.07 -4.11
C GLY A 71 -19.40 11.88 -4.71
N LYS A 72 -18.08 11.78 -4.48
CA LYS A 72 -17.30 10.57 -4.76
C LYS A 72 -17.39 9.60 -3.58
N THR A 73 -17.27 8.30 -3.87
CA THR A 73 -17.29 7.25 -2.84
C THR A 73 -15.95 6.52 -2.76
N PRO A 74 -15.57 5.95 -1.61
CA PRO A 74 -14.40 5.09 -1.46
C PRO A 74 -14.33 3.95 -2.49
N GLU A 75 -15.46 3.31 -2.78
CA GLU A 75 -15.55 2.21 -3.73
C GLU A 75 -15.32 2.70 -5.16
N GLY A 76 -15.87 3.87 -5.50
CA GLY A 76 -15.63 4.52 -6.79
C GLY A 76 -14.16 4.87 -6.98
N LEU A 77 -13.52 5.42 -5.94
CA LEU A 77 -12.10 5.73 -5.97
C LEU A 77 -11.26 4.46 -6.14
N ARG A 78 -11.58 3.40 -5.39
CA ARG A 78 -10.90 2.11 -5.53
C ARG A 78 -11.01 1.58 -6.96
N ALA A 79 -12.20 1.57 -7.53
CA ALA A 79 -12.41 1.12 -8.91
C ALA A 79 -11.63 1.97 -9.93
N HIS A 80 -11.50 3.27 -9.68
CA HIS A 80 -10.66 4.16 -10.49
C HIS A 80 -9.18 3.80 -10.39
N LEU A 81 -8.65 3.69 -9.16
CA LEU A 81 -7.25 3.38 -8.94
C LEU A 81 -6.85 2.00 -9.48
N LEU A 82 -7.74 1.01 -9.41
CA LEU A 82 -7.52 -0.30 -10.06
C LEU A 82 -7.34 -0.17 -11.58
N ARG A 83 -8.07 0.74 -12.25
CA ARG A 83 -7.88 1.01 -13.69
C ARG A 83 -6.57 1.75 -13.97
N GLU A 84 -6.13 2.59 -13.05
CA GLU A 84 -4.82 3.27 -13.08
C GLU A 84 -3.64 2.33 -12.75
N GLY A 85 -3.91 1.04 -12.51
CA GLY A 85 -2.88 0.02 -12.26
C GLY A 85 -2.45 -0.10 -10.80
N PHE A 86 -3.22 0.45 -9.87
CA PHE A 86 -3.05 0.13 -8.45
C PHE A 86 -3.60 -1.25 -8.13
N ASP A 87 -3.05 -1.89 -7.10
CA ASP A 87 -3.55 -3.11 -6.49
C ASP A 87 -3.54 -3.00 -4.96
N ALA A 88 -4.06 -4.02 -4.28
CA ALA A 88 -4.12 -4.02 -2.84
C ALA A 88 -2.74 -4.18 -2.21
N ASP A 89 -2.40 -3.27 -1.29
CA ASP A 89 -1.17 -3.41 -0.53
C ASP A 89 -1.36 -4.42 0.62
N ARG A 90 -0.70 -5.58 0.46
CA ARG A 90 -0.76 -6.70 1.40
C ARG A 90 0.39 -6.68 2.41
N ILE A 91 1.50 -6.01 2.13
CA ILE A 91 2.69 -5.96 3.00
C ILE A 91 2.81 -4.60 3.71
N ALA A 92 1.87 -3.69 3.51
CA ALA A 92 1.82 -2.45 4.28
C ALA A 92 1.36 -2.64 5.74
N TRP A 93 1.90 -1.77 6.59
CA TRP A 93 1.29 -1.41 7.86
C TRP A 93 -0.08 -0.77 7.65
N ILE A 94 -1.00 -0.95 8.61
CA ILE A 94 -2.34 -0.37 8.58
C ILE A 94 -2.36 0.78 9.56
N ASP A 95 -2.61 1.99 9.07
CA ASP A 95 -2.73 3.16 9.93
C ASP A 95 -4.08 3.17 10.66
N LYS A 96 -4.16 3.98 11.72
CA LYS A 96 -5.42 4.20 12.41
C LYS A 96 -6.41 4.87 11.46
N GLU A 97 -7.64 4.34 11.39
CA GLU A 97 -8.73 4.83 10.52
C GLU A 97 -8.49 4.66 9.01
N GLU A 98 -7.44 3.93 8.60
CA GLU A 98 -7.26 3.53 7.22
C GLU A 98 -8.41 2.61 6.78
N SER A 99 -9.11 3.02 5.72
CA SER A 99 -10.20 2.27 5.09
C SER A 99 -9.75 1.52 3.85
N ILE A 100 -8.82 2.10 3.09
CA ILE A 100 -8.26 1.50 1.87
C ILE A 100 -6.76 1.77 1.83
N GLY A 101 -5.97 0.73 1.59
CA GLY A 101 -4.54 0.83 1.28
C GLY A 101 -4.25 0.17 -0.07
N LEU A 102 -3.81 0.97 -1.04
CA LEU A 102 -3.49 0.54 -2.40
C LEU A 102 -2.06 0.91 -2.76
N ARG A 103 -1.44 0.13 -3.62
CA ARG A 103 -0.11 0.43 -4.16
C ARG A 103 -0.09 0.31 -5.68
N ARG A 104 0.79 1.07 -6.32
CA ARG A 104 1.14 0.93 -7.73
C ARG A 104 2.63 0.74 -7.85
N ARG A 105 3.06 -0.45 -8.24
CA ARG A 105 4.49 -0.75 -8.45
C ARG A 105 4.99 -0.06 -9.72
N VAL A 106 6.12 0.63 -9.62
CA VAL A 106 6.84 1.19 -10.77
C VAL A 106 7.87 0.20 -11.28
N SER A 107 8.54 -0.48 -10.34
CA SER A 107 9.52 -1.52 -10.62
C SER A 107 9.51 -2.55 -9.48
N PHE A 108 10.45 -3.51 -9.49
CA PHE A 108 10.69 -4.36 -8.33
C PHE A 108 11.06 -3.56 -7.09
N HIS A 109 11.74 -2.43 -7.27
CA HIS A 109 12.33 -1.67 -6.17
C HIS A 109 11.42 -0.60 -5.62
N TYR A 110 10.55 -0.01 -6.44
CA TYR A 110 9.79 1.17 -6.04
C TYR A 110 8.29 1.06 -6.33
N GLN A 111 7.50 1.70 -5.47
CA GLN A 111 6.05 1.78 -5.57
C GLN A 111 5.52 3.15 -5.13
N TYR A 112 4.35 3.52 -5.66
CA TYR A 112 3.46 4.50 -5.01
C TYR A 112 2.56 3.75 -4.05
N HIS A 113 2.39 4.29 -2.86
CA HIS A 113 1.47 3.79 -1.87
C HIS A 113 0.47 4.89 -1.55
N LEU A 114 -0.82 4.54 -1.59
CA LEU A 114 -1.94 5.43 -1.37
C LEU A 114 -2.86 4.85 -0.31
N ARG A 115 -3.29 5.71 0.62
CA ARG A 115 -4.21 5.38 1.69
C ARG A 115 -5.39 6.34 1.69
N LEU A 116 -6.58 5.78 1.90
CA LEU A 116 -7.81 6.52 2.14
C LEU A 116 -8.25 6.27 3.59
N PHE A 117 -8.50 7.35 4.33
CA PHE A 117 -8.98 7.32 5.69
C PHE A 117 -10.51 7.45 5.78
N SER A 118 -11.09 7.02 6.91
CA SER A 118 -12.54 7.00 7.10
C SER A 118 -13.22 8.38 7.05
N ASP A 119 -12.46 9.46 7.23
CA ASP A 119 -12.92 10.84 7.07
C ASP A 119 -12.76 11.39 5.64
N GLY A 120 -12.33 10.55 4.70
CA GLY A 120 -12.11 10.93 3.31
C GLY A 120 -10.73 11.53 3.04
N GLU A 121 -9.84 11.63 4.02
CA GLU A 121 -8.47 12.08 3.77
C GLU A 121 -7.72 11.07 2.89
N LEU A 122 -6.99 11.59 1.91
CA LEU A 122 -6.08 10.85 1.06
C LEU A 122 -4.64 11.21 1.38
N ARG A 123 -3.84 10.18 1.63
CA ARG A 123 -2.40 10.30 1.80
C ARG A 123 -1.67 9.34 0.87
N GLY A 124 -0.46 9.69 0.50
CA GLY A 124 0.35 8.80 -0.31
C GLY A 124 1.77 9.27 -0.52
N HIS A 125 2.67 8.29 -0.58
CA HIS A 125 4.10 8.48 -0.74
C HIS A 125 4.65 7.52 -1.78
N TYR A 126 5.82 7.86 -2.31
CA TYR A 126 6.61 6.95 -3.11
C TYR A 126 7.72 6.38 -2.25
N GLU A 127 7.91 5.07 -2.32
CA GLU A 127 8.79 4.33 -1.40
C GLU A 127 9.43 3.12 -2.08
N LEU A 128 10.42 2.55 -1.39
CA LEU A 128 10.91 1.22 -1.69
C LEU A 128 9.82 0.17 -1.46
N THR A 129 9.75 -0.82 -2.32
CA THR A 129 8.87 -1.96 -2.09
C THR A 129 9.37 -2.77 -0.87
N PRO A 130 8.46 -3.33 -0.07
CA PRO A 130 8.85 -4.25 0.98
C PRO A 130 9.57 -5.47 0.41
N GLU A 131 9.30 -5.86 -0.84
CA GLU A 131 9.94 -6.99 -1.51
C GLU A 131 11.43 -6.76 -1.81
N ALA A 132 11.80 -5.52 -2.15
CA ALA A 132 13.19 -5.15 -2.42
C ALA A 132 13.96 -4.81 -1.15
N SER A 133 13.33 -4.12 -0.20
CA SER A 133 13.95 -3.69 1.05
C SER A 133 12.95 -3.70 2.21
N PRO A 134 12.79 -4.84 2.92
CA PRO A 134 11.86 -4.95 4.05
C PRO A 134 12.19 -3.96 5.15
N PHE A 135 13.46 -3.89 5.55
CA PHE A 135 13.90 -2.96 6.59
C PHE A 135 13.81 -1.50 6.15
N GLY A 136 14.06 -1.19 4.87
CA GLY A 136 13.87 0.15 4.34
C GLY A 136 12.41 0.59 4.42
N HIS A 137 11.48 -0.28 4.01
CA HIS A 137 10.04 -0.04 4.14
C HIS A 137 9.60 0.11 5.61
N LEU A 138 10.16 -0.70 6.52
CA LEU A 138 9.88 -0.61 7.96
C LEU A 138 10.41 0.66 8.64
N LEU A 139 11.53 1.18 8.17
CA LEU A 139 12.20 2.37 8.72
C LEU A 139 11.86 3.65 7.94
N GLU A 140 10.88 3.59 7.04
CA GLU A 140 10.44 4.69 6.18
C GLU A 140 11.59 5.31 5.35
N TRP A 141 12.56 4.49 4.95
CA TRP A 141 13.71 4.94 4.19
C TRP A 141 13.34 5.21 2.73
N GLU A 142 13.72 6.40 2.25
CA GLU A 142 13.48 6.91 0.88
C GLU A 142 12.01 7.24 0.58
N PHE A 143 11.19 7.42 1.62
CA PHE A 143 9.86 7.92 1.43
C PHE A 143 9.94 9.35 0.89
N CYS A 144 9.23 9.61 -0.20
CA CYS A 144 9.17 10.93 -0.77
C CYS A 144 7.77 11.30 -1.22
N GLU A 145 7.46 12.59 -1.08
CA GLU A 145 6.25 13.18 -1.62
C GLU A 145 6.37 13.24 -3.14
N LYS A 146 5.44 12.56 -3.83
CA LYS A 146 5.28 12.64 -5.29
C LYS A 146 3.94 13.28 -5.65
N LYS A 147 3.62 14.40 -5.00
CA LYS A 147 2.29 15.03 -5.04
C LYS A 147 1.76 15.24 -6.46
N ASN A 148 2.57 15.77 -7.37
CA ASN A 148 2.15 15.99 -8.76
C ASN A 148 1.73 14.71 -9.49
N GLU A 149 2.43 13.61 -9.22
CA GLU A 149 2.16 12.31 -9.85
C GLU A 149 0.88 11.70 -9.24
N PHE A 150 0.70 11.82 -7.92
CA PHE A 150 -0.55 11.46 -7.25
C PHE A 150 -1.74 12.28 -7.74
N THR A 151 -1.59 13.59 -7.92
CA THR A 151 -2.65 14.44 -8.47
C THR A 151 -3.05 14.00 -9.87
N ALA A 152 -2.11 13.54 -10.70
CA ALA A 152 -2.42 13.00 -12.02
C ALA A 152 -3.23 11.68 -11.93
N PHE A 153 -2.86 10.77 -11.01
CA PHE A 153 -3.64 9.53 -10.79
C PHE A 153 -5.04 9.80 -10.24
N LEU A 154 -5.21 10.92 -9.54
CA LEU A 154 -6.42 11.29 -8.80
C LEU A 154 -7.19 12.45 -9.44
N ASP A 155 -6.97 12.71 -10.73
CA ASP A 155 -7.62 13.83 -11.41
C ASP A 155 -9.15 13.73 -11.32
N GLY A 156 -9.78 14.79 -10.81
CA GLY A 156 -11.22 14.84 -10.53
C GLY A 156 -11.72 13.99 -9.36
N TRP A 157 -10.82 13.44 -8.53
CA TRP A 157 -11.15 12.66 -7.32
C TRP A 157 -10.75 13.33 -6.01
N VAL A 158 -9.86 14.32 -6.05
CA VAL A 158 -9.39 15.09 -4.89
C VAL A 158 -9.94 16.51 -4.95
N ALA A 159 -10.37 17.04 -3.81
CA ALA A 159 -10.75 18.44 -3.60
C ALA A 159 -9.65 19.24 -2.90
#